data_AF-G9KLR7-F1
#
_entry.id   AF-G9KLR7-F1
#
_cell.length_a   1.000
_cell.length_b   1.000
_cell.length_c   1.000
_cell.angle_alpha   90.00
_cell.angle_beta   90.00
_cell.angle_gamma   90.00
#
_symmetry.space_group_name_H-M   'P 1'
#
loop_
_entity.id
_entity.type
_entity.pdbx_description
1 polymer ?
#
loop_
_entity_poly.entity_id
_entity_poly.type
_entity_poly.pdbx_seq_one_letter_code
_entity_poly.pdbx_strand_id
1 'polypeptide(L)' 'QPSEKIQIEIIALSLNDSRVTADDTIQRLFVECRFYSLPAEETPVSLPKPKSEQWVYYNYSNVIYVDKENNQAKRDILKA' A
#
# COMPACT_ATOMS: atom_id res chain seq x y z
N GLN A 1 11.31 8.63 22.99
CA GLN A 1 12.28 8.23 21.96
C GLN A 1 11.68 8.53 20.59
N PRO A 2 12.46 8.98 19.60
CA PRO A 2 11.98 9.06 18.22
C PRO A 2 11.58 7.67 17.72
N SER A 3 10.57 7.57 16.86
CA SER A 3 10.33 6.31 16.13
C SER A 3 11.42 6.14 15.08
N GLU A 4 11.98 4.94 14.96
CA GLU A 4 13.06 4.62 14.01
C GLU A 4 12.51 4.02 12.69
N LYS A 5 11.22 3.67 12.65
CA LYS A 5 10.57 3.15 11.43
C LYS A 5 9.09 3.54 11.36
N ILE A 6 8.57 3.53 10.14
CA ILE A 6 7.15 3.57 9.80
C ILE A 6 6.84 2.28 9.06
N GLN A 7 5.77 1.59 9.45
CA GLN A 7 5.31 0.36 8.81
C GLN A 7 3.96 0.63 8.15
N ILE A 8 3.88 0.35 6.85
CA ILE A 8 2.65 0.47 6.06
C ILE A 8 2.19 -0.94 5.72
N GLU A 9 0.96 -1.26 6.09
CA GLU A 9 0.39 -2.59 5.86
C GLU A 9 -0.81 -2.50 4.93
N ILE A 10 -0.77 -3.32 3.86
CA ILE A 10 -1.89 -3.54 2.95
C ILE A 10 -2.43 -4.92 3.29
N ILE A 11 -3.46 -4.94 4.15
CA ILE A 11 -4.03 -6.17 4.67
C ILE A 11 -4.97 -6.78 3.64
N ALA A 12 -6.02 -6.05 3.26
CA ALA A 12 -7.07 -6.56 2.38
C ALA A 12 -7.71 -5.47 1.52
N LEU A 13 -8.33 -5.90 0.43
CA LEU A 13 -9.11 -5.07 -0.50
C LEU A 13 -10.48 -5.71 -0.73
N SER A 14 -11.52 -4.89 -0.70
CA SER A 14 -12.86 -5.20 -1.20
C SER A 14 -13.30 -4.11 -2.18
N LEU A 15 -14.26 -4.43 -3.04
CA LEU A 15 -14.85 -3.47 -3.97
C LEU A 15 -16.35 -3.40 -3.74
N ASN A 16 -16.86 -2.18 -3.71
CA ASN A 16 -18.29 -1.92 -3.87
C ASN A 16 -18.65 -1.99 -5.36
N ASP A 17 -19.96 -1.99 -5.64
CA ASP A 17 -20.48 -1.90 -6.99
C ASP A 17 -19.87 -0.70 -7.73
N SER A 18 -19.10 -1.00 -8.77
CA SER A 18 -18.31 -0.02 -9.51
C SER A 18 -18.08 -0.51 -10.94
N ARG A 19 -17.58 0.37 -11.82
CA ARG A 19 -17.18 -0.02 -13.18
C ARG A 19 -16.16 -1.16 -13.17
N VAL A 20 -15.29 -1.21 -12.16
CA VAL A 20 -14.27 -2.26 -12.02
C VAL A 20 -14.90 -3.62 -11.76
N THR A 21 -15.94 -3.69 -10.91
CA THR A 21 -16.62 -4.97 -10.64
C THR A 21 -17.38 -5.47 -11.85
N ALA A 22 -17.99 -4.58 -12.64
CA ALA A 22 -18.74 -4.91 -13.86
C ALA A 22 -17.87 -5.22 -15.11
N ASP A 23 -16.60 -4.83 -15.12
CA ASP A 23 -15.72 -5.03 -16.27
C ASP A 23 -15.03 -6.41 -16.20
N ASP A 24 -15.49 -7.34 -17.03
CA ASP A 24 -14.93 -8.69 -17.13
C ASP A 24 -13.55 -8.76 -17.80
N THR A 25 -13.02 -7.67 -18.34
CA THR A 25 -11.62 -7.64 -18.79
C THR A 25 -10.64 -7.43 -17.63
N ILE A 26 -11.11 -6.90 -16.50
CA ILE A 26 -10.31 -6.69 -15.30
C ILE A 26 -10.34 -7.96 -14.44
N GLN A 27 -9.22 -8.69 -14.45
CA GLN A 27 -9.12 -10.00 -13.80
C GLN A 27 -8.36 -9.97 -12.48
N ARG A 28 -7.37 -9.08 -12.35
CA ARG A 28 -6.47 -9.00 -11.19
C ARG A 28 -6.19 -7.55 -10.84
N LEU A 29 -5.98 -7.29 -9.55
CA LEU A 29 -5.69 -5.98 -9.00
C LEU A 29 -4.41 -6.06 -8.17
N PHE A 30 -3.67 -4.97 -8.11
CA PHE A 30 -2.60 -4.74 -7.14
C PHE A 30 -2.86 -3.40 -6.45
N VAL A 31 -2.16 -3.14 -5.36
CA VAL A 31 -2.27 -1.86 -4.65
C VAL A 31 -0.90 -1.19 -4.66
N GLU A 32 -0.84 0.03 -5.18
CA GLU A 32 0.29 0.94 -5.04
C GLU A 32 -0.03 1.96 -3.95
N CYS A 33 0.93 2.23 -3.07
CA CYS A 33 0.84 3.27 -2.05
C CYS A 33 2.06 4.18 -2.10
N ARG A 34 1.82 5.49 -1.99
CA ARG A 34 2.87 6.51 -1.90
C ARG A 34 2.72 7.27 -0.59
N PHE A 35 3.78 7.30 0.20
CA PHE A 35 3.80 8.04 1.47
C PHE A 35 4.56 9.37 1.29
N TYR A 36 3.87 10.50 1.35
CA TYR A 36 4.44 11.82 1.07
C TYR A 36 5.12 11.85 -0.32
N SER A 37 6.31 12.44 -0.44
CA SER A 37 7.13 12.48 -1.64
C SER A 37 8.12 11.31 -1.73
N LEU A 38 8.01 10.30 -0.87
CA LEU A 38 8.82 9.09 -0.98
C LEU A 38 8.42 8.29 -2.23
N PRO A 39 9.31 7.41 -2.74
CA PRO A 39 8.95 6.49 -3.83
C PRO A 39 7.69 5.70 -3.50
N ALA A 40 6.87 5.47 -4.53
CA ALA A 40 5.70 4.60 -4.41
C ALA A 40 6.15 3.14 -4.36
N GLU A 41 5.41 2.35 -3.61
CA GLU A 41 5.66 0.92 -3.40
C GLU A 41 4.37 0.16 -3.66
N GLU A 42 4.47 -0.99 -4.32
CA GLU A 42 3.31 -1.79 -4.72
C GLU A 42 3.34 -3.20 -4.12
N THR A 43 2.15 -3.77 -3.97
CA THR A 43 2.03 -5.18 -3.59
C THR A 43 2.69 -6.07 -4.65
N PRO A 44 3.54 -7.03 -4.26
CA PRO A 44 4.38 -7.78 -5.21
C PRO A 44 3.61 -8.71 -6.15
N VAL A 45 2.32 -8.94 -5.88
CA VAL A 45 1.47 -9.84 -6.65
C VAL A 45 0.10 -9.21 -6.82
N SER A 46 -0.39 -9.18 -8.06
CA SER A 46 -1.80 -8.85 -8.30
C SER A 46 -2.68 -10.02 -7.88
N LEU A 47 -3.69 -9.79 -7.04
CA LEU A 47 -4.66 -10.82 -6.64
C LEU A 47 -5.89 -10.81 -7.54
N PRO A 48 -6.66 -11.92 -7.62
CA PRO A 48 -7.92 -11.93 -8.36
C PRO A 48 -8.84 -10.78 -7.92
N LYS A 49 -9.57 -10.18 -8.86
CA LYS A 49 -10.60 -9.17 -8.56
C LYS A 49 -11.60 -9.76 -7.54
N PRO A 50 -11.84 -9.12 -6.37
CA PRO A 50 -12.85 -9.59 -5.44
C PRO A 50 -14.24 -9.50 -6.09
N LYS A 51 -15.09 -10.50 -5.83
CA LYS A 51 -16.52 -10.41 -6.17
C LYS A 51 -17.22 -9.45 -5.19
N SER A 52 -18.46 -9.07 -5.51
CA SER A 52 -19.27 -8.25 -4.60
C SER A 52 -19.31 -8.88 -3.20
N GLU A 53 -19.11 -8.04 -2.18
CA GLU A 53 -19.03 -8.41 -0.76
C GLU A 53 -17.88 -9.35 -0.36
N GLN A 54 -16.91 -9.59 -1.26
CA GLN A 54 -15.73 -10.40 -0.95
C GLN A 54 -14.48 -9.55 -0.66
N TRP A 55 -13.59 -10.12 0.17
CA TRP A 55 -12.27 -9.58 0.46
C TRP A 55 -11.19 -10.44 -0.18
N VAL A 56 -10.15 -9.79 -0.71
CA VAL A 56 -8.86 -10.42 -1.01
C VAL A 56 -7.79 -9.89 -0.07
N TYR A 57 -6.89 -10.77 0.36
CA TYR A 57 -5.91 -10.47 1.41
C TYR A 57 -4.51 -10.44 0.82
N TYR A 58 -3.89 -9.27 0.79
CA TYR A 58 -2.49 -9.12 0.37
C TYR A 58 -1.52 -9.46 1.49
N ASN A 59 -1.89 -9.13 2.73
CA ASN A 59 -1.01 -9.29 3.91
C ASN A 59 0.41 -8.77 3.66
N TYR A 60 0.50 -7.64 2.96
CA TYR A 60 1.75 -7.02 2.57
C TYR A 60 2.16 -5.98 3.62
N SER A 61 3.45 -5.97 3.97
CA SER A 61 4.03 -5.00 4.89
C SER A 61 5.27 -4.39 4.25
N ASN A 62 5.35 -3.07 4.31
CA ASN A 62 6.52 -2.31 3.89
C ASN A 62 7.04 -1.48 5.06
N VAL A 63 8.36 -1.41 5.20
CA VAL A 63 9.04 -0.69 6.28
C VAL A 63 9.84 0.46 5.70
N ILE A 64 9.46 1.67 6.09
CA ILE A 64 10.21 2.89 5.82
C ILE A 64 11.07 3.17 7.06
N TYR A 65 12.37 2.89 6.94
CA TYR A 65 13.33 3.29 7.97
C TYR A 65 13.46 4.81 7.99
N VAL A 66 13.34 5.35 9.20
CA VAL A 66 13.47 6.77 9.49
C VAL A 66 14.45 6.98 10.65
N ASP A 67 15.40 6.08 10.86
CA ASP A 67 16.38 6.25 11.94
C ASP A 67 17.17 7.56 11.81
N LYS A 68 17.54 8.14 12.95
CA LYS A 68 18.23 9.43 12.96
C LYS A 68 19.62 9.39 12.31
N GLU A 69 20.26 8.23 12.33
CA GLU A 69 21.64 8.05 11.89
C GLU A 69 21.74 8.12 10.37
N ASN A 70 20.80 7.50 9.64
CA ASN A 70 20.91 7.30 8.20
C ASN A 70 19.78 7.95 7.38
N ASN A 71 18.66 8.34 8.01
CA ASN A 71 17.44 8.72 7.30
C ASN A 71 16.98 10.17 7.57
N GLN A 72 17.92 11.08 7.84
CA GLN A 72 17.61 12.49 8.12
C GLN A 72 16.81 13.17 6.99
N ALA A 73 17.18 12.95 5.72
CA ALA A 73 16.44 13.51 4.57
C ALA A 73 14.98 13.04 4.51
N LYS A 74 14.71 11.75 4.78
CA LYS A 74 13.34 11.22 4.88
C LYS A 74 12.59 11.84 6.05
N ARG A 75 13.25 12.02 7.21
CA ARG A 75 12.64 12.72 8.35
C ARG A 75 12.25 14.15 8.03
N ASP A 76 13.06 14.87 7.26
CA ASP A 76 12.77 16.26 6.91
C ASP A 76 11.60 16.37 5.94
N ILE A 77 11.47 15.45 4.98
CA ILE A 77 10.27 15.31 4.13
C ILE A 77 8.99 15.12 4.96
N LEU A 78 9.07 14.34 6.05
CA LEU A 78 7.91 14.00 6.89
C LEU A 78 7.52 15.07 7.92
N LYS A 79 8.30 16.15 8.06
CA LYS A 79 7.97 17.28 8.95
C LYS A 79 7.06 18.32 8.30
N ALA A 80 6.82 18.22 6.99
CA ALA A 80 6.02 19.15 6.21
C ALA A 80 4.51 18.99 6.43
#